data_AF-A0A1X7GR89-F1
#
_entry.id   AF-A0A1X7GR89-F1
#
_cell.length_a   1.000
_cell.length_b   1.000
_cell.length_c   1.000
_cell.angle_alpha   90.00
_cell.angle_beta   90.00
_cell.angle_gamma   90.00
#
_symmetry.space_group_name_H-M   'P 1'
#
loop_
_entity.id
_entity.type
_entity.pdbx_description
1 polymer ?
#
loop_
_entity_poly.entity_id
_entity_poly.type
_entity_poly.pdbx_seq_one_letter_code
_entity_poly.pdbx_strand_id
1 'polypeptide(L)'
;MSKNSITIVTLDELRLKRTRGEKSLTDWARVEAMTDEDIDRAIADDPDWEEFKDIDWSKAEIVVPAQKKSISIRVDEDVIDFFKSTGKGYQTRINAVLKHYVREQKRQKK
;
A
#
# COMPACT_ATOMS: atom_id res chain seq x y z
N MET A 1 -1.57 -26.23 10.42
CA MET A 1 -2.74 -25.32 10.38
C MET A 1 -2.96 -24.70 11.76
N SER A 2 -2.24 -23.61 12.08
CA SER A 2 -2.51 -22.82 13.29
C SER A 2 -3.21 -21.53 12.85
N LYS A 3 -4.44 -21.35 13.31
CA LYS A 3 -5.28 -20.17 13.04
C LYS A 3 -4.95 -19.11 14.09
N ASN A 4 -4.63 -17.89 13.65
CA ASN A 4 -4.45 -16.63 14.40
C ASN A 4 -3.07 -16.36 15.05
N SER A 5 -2.04 -16.05 14.26
CA SER A 5 -0.75 -15.50 14.77
C SER A 5 -0.58 -13.98 14.59
N ILE A 6 -1.48 -13.30 13.88
CA ILE A 6 -1.35 -11.85 13.63
C ILE A 6 -1.86 -11.09 14.86
N THR A 7 -0.95 -10.44 15.57
CA THR A 7 -1.29 -9.55 16.69
C THR A 7 -1.34 -8.11 16.17
N ILE A 8 -2.53 -7.50 16.22
CA ILE A 8 -2.70 -6.08 15.91
C ILE A 8 -2.47 -5.29 17.21
N VAL A 9 -1.46 -4.43 17.23
CA VAL A 9 -1.13 -3.59 18.40
C VAL A 9 -0.83 -2.18 17.91
N THR A 10 -1.32 -1.17 18.63
CA THR A 10 -0.98 0.21 18.33
C THR A 10 0.44 0.54 18.78
N LEU A 11 1.02 1.61 18.22
CA LEU A 11 2.39 2.02 18.54
C LEU A 11 2.56 2.37 20.03
N ASP A 12 1.54 2.97 20.65
CA ASP A 12 1.59 3.38 22.06
C ASP A 12 1.47 2.19 23.01
N GLU A 13 0.62 1.21 22.67
CA GLU A 13 0.55 -0.06 23.40
C GLU A 13 1.86 -0.83 23.32
N LEU A 14 2.53 -0.86 22.16
CA LEU A 14 3.85 -1.49 22.00
C LEU A 14 4.91 -0.82 22.88
N ARG A 15 4.93 0.52 22.94
CA ARG A 15 5.84 1.27 23.82
C ARG A 15 5.56 0.94 25.29
N LEU A 16 4.29 0.91 25.70
CA LEU A 16 3.90 0.59 27.07
C LEU A 16 4.36 -0.82 27.48
N LYS A 17 4.14 -1.82 26.61
CA LYS A 17 4.62 -3.19 26.83
C LYS A 17 6.13 -3.24 27.04
N ARG A 18 6.90 -2.54 26.20
CA ARG A 18 8.36 -2.43 26.38
C ARG A 18 8.74 -1.77 27.71
N THR A 19 8.05 -0.70 28.12
CA THR A 19 8.31 -0.04 29.42
C THR A 19 7.99 -0.93 30.62
N ARG A 20 7.03 -1.86 30.48
CA ARG A 20 6.69 -2.88 31.49
C ARG A 20 7.68 -4.05 31.53
N GLY A 21 8.70 -4.04 30.67
CA GLY A 21 9.71 -5.11 30.58
C GLY A 21 9.26 -6.33 29.78
N GLU A 22 8.13 -6.27 29.08
CA GLU A 22 7.72 -7.33 28.16
C GLU A 22 8.71 -7.37 26.99
N LYS A 23 9.45 -8.48 26.89
CA LYS A 23 10.45 -8.69 25.85
C LYS A 23 9.81 -9.18 24.56
N SER A 24 10.51 -8.98 23.45
CA SER A 24 10.12 -9.59 22.18
C SER A 24 10.04 -11.11 22.33
N LEU A 25 9.04 -11.73 21.72
CA LEU A 25 8.97 -13.18 21.57
C LEU A 25 9.94 -13.71 20.50
N THR A 26 10.52 -12.79 19.72
CA THR A 26 11.56 -13.10 18.72
C THR A 26 12.87 -13.44 19.41
N ASP A 27 13.46 -14.57 19.03
CA ASP A 27 14.84 -14.91 19.35
C ASP A 27 15.80 -14.05 18.52
N TRP A 28 16.19 -12.90 19.09
CA TRP A 28 17.09 -11.95 18.44
C TRP A 28 18.53 -12.45 18.34
N ALA A 29 18.97 -13.29 19.28
CA ALA A 29 20.33 -13.84 19.24
C ALA A 29 20.51 -14.76 18.03
N ARG A 30 19.49 -15.57 17.71
CA ARG A 30 19.47 -16.37 16.48
C ARG A 30 19.51 -15.51 15.21
N VAL A 31 18.75 -14.42 15.17
CA VAL A 31 18.68 -13.53 13.99
C VAL A 31 20.00 -12.79 13.78
N GLU A 32 20.62 -12.32 14.86
CA GLU A 32 21.91 -11.60 14.79
C GLU A 32 23.07 -12.52 14.40
N ALA A 33 23.01 -13.80 14.77
CA ALA A 33 24.00 -14.80 14.38
C ALA A 33 23.77 -15.39 12.98
N MET A 34 22.67 -15.04 12.30
CA MET A 34 22.35 -15.59 10.98
C MET A 34 23.27 -14.96 9.93
N THR A 35 23.93 -15.81 9.14
CA THR A 35 24.85 -15.37 8.09
C THR A 35 24.10 -15.01 6.81
N ASP A 36 24.73 -14.22 5.94
CA ASP A 36 24.18 -13.91 4.60
C ASP A 36 23.96 -15.19 3.78
N GLU A 37 24.85 -16.17 3.90
CA GLU A 37 24.73 -17.48 3.21
C GLU A 37 23.50 -18.27 3.70
N ASP A 38 23.18 -18.19 4.98
CA ASP A 38 21.98 -18.81 5.53
C ASP A 38 20.70 -18.08 5.09
N ILE A 39 20.78 -16.77 4.88
CA ILE A 39 19.67 -15.96 4.33
C ILE A 39 19.43 -16.33 2.87
N ASP A 40 20.48 -16.40 2.04
CA ASP A 40 20.37 -16.77 0.64
C ASP A 40 19.78 -18.17 0.45
N ARG A 41 20.20 -19.13 1.29
CA ARG A 41 19.61 -20.48 1.31
C ARG A 41 18.13 -20.44 1.67
N ALA A 42 17.76 -19.69 2.71
CA ALA A 42 16.38 -19.57 3.12
C ALA A 42 15.50 -18.93 2.03
N ILE A 43 16.03 -17.96 1.29
CA ILE A 43 15.35 -17.32 0.15
C ILE A 43 15.18 -18.32 -1.01
N ALA A 44 16.20 -19.12 -1.31
CA ALA A 44 16.14 -20.12 -2.37
C ALA A 44 15.15 -21.26 -2.07
N ASP A 45 15.04 -21.64 -0.80
CA ASP A 45 14.14 -22.70 -0.33
C ASP A 45 12.68 -22.24 -0.13
N ASP A 46 12.41 -20.93 -0.23
CA ASP A 46 11.06 -20.35 -0.04
C ASP A 46 10.25 -20.36 -1.35
N PRO A 47 9.21 -21.22 -1.48
CA PRO A 47 8.38 -21.27 -2.68
C PRO A 47 7.57 -19.99 -2.91
N ASP A 48 7.28 -19.20 -1.86
CA ASP A 48 6.56 -17.93 -2.00
C ASP A 48 7.46 -16.84 -2.62
N TRP A 49 8.79 -17.01 -2.58
CA TRP A 49 9.73 -16.06 -3.15
C TRP A 49 9.87 -16.17 -4.67
N GLU A 50 9.51 -17.31 -5.28
CA GLU A 50 9.66 -17.56 -6.72
C GLU A 50 9.02 -16.46 -7.59
N GLU A 51 7.83 -15.96 -7.24
CA GLU A 51 7.13 -14.92 -8.01
C GLU A 51 7.78 -13.53 -7.92
N PHE A 52 8.68 -13.31 -6.95
CA PHE A 52 9.28 -12.01 -6.68
C PHE A 52 10.73 -11.88 -7.18
N LYS A 53 11.37 -13.00 -7.60
CA LYS A 53 12.78 -13.03 -8.04
C LYS A 53 13.07 -12.07 -9.20
N ASP A 54 12.14 -11.92 -10.14
CA ASP A 54 12.32 -11.12 -11.36
C ASP A 54 11.82 -9.67 -11.23
N ILE A 55 11.37 -9.25 -10.04
CA ILE A 55 10.88 -7.89 -9.83
C ILE A 55 12.05 -6.92 -9.74
N ASP A 56 12.16 -6.05 -10.73
CA ASP A 56 13.09 -4.93 -10.73
C ASP A 56 12.59 -3.81 -9.81
N TRP A 57 12.96 -3.87 -8.54
CA TRP A 57 12.62 -2.89 -7.52
C TRP A 57 13.18 -1.49 -7.80
N SER A 58 14.16 -1.33 -8.69
CA SER A 58 14.67 -0.01 -9.09
C SER A 58 13.64 0.81 -9.89
N LYS A 59 12.67 0.13 -10.51
CA LYS A 59 11.55 0.74 -11.25
C LYS A 59 10.29 0.92 -10.40
N ALA A 60 10.34 0.57 -9.12
CA ALA A 60 9.18 0.71 -8.25
C ALA A 60 8.81 2.19 -8.07
N GLU A 61 7.55 2.53 -8.38
CA GLU A 61 7.03 3.87 -8.14
C GLU A 61 6.42 3.96 -6.73
N ILE A 62 6.90 4.92 -5.93
CA ILE A 62 6.29 5.24 -4.64
C ILE A 62 4.95 5.92 -4.89
N VAL A 63 3.85 5.17 -4.77
CA VAL A 63 2.49 5.72 -4.86
C VAL A 63 2.04 6.14 -3.47
N VAL A 64 2.32 7.40 -3.10
CA VAL A 64 1.67 8.00 -1.92
C VAL A 64 0.22 8.33 -2.31
N PRO A 65 -0.80 7.74 -1.66
CA PRO A 65 -2.18 8.09 -1.96
C PRO A 65 -2.41 9.55 -1.58
N ALA A 66 -2.49 10.42 -2.58
CA ALA A 66 -2.78 11.83 -2.36
C ALA A 66 -4.13 11.97 -1.65
N GLN A 67 -4.16 12.74 -0.55
CA GLN A 67 -5.40 13.04 0.15
C GLN A 67 -6.37 13.73 -0.81
N LYS A 68 -7.54 13.11 -0.99
CA LYS A 68 -8.63 13.69 -1.78
C LYS A 68 -9.19 14.88 -1.00
N LYS A 69 -9.27 16.05 -1.64
CA LYS A 69 -9.96 17.21 -1.07
C LYS A 69 -11.45 17.07 -1.33
N SER A 70 -12.25 17.09 -0.27
CA SER A 70 -13.71 17.17 -0.39
C SER A 70 -14.09 18.60 -0.74
N ILE A 71 -14.56 18.82 -1.97
CA ILE A 71 -15.03 20.12 -2.44
C ILE A 71 -16.48 19.99 -2.90
N SER A 72 -17.27 21.04 -2.71
CA SER A 72 -18.60 21.16 -3.30
C SER A 72 -18.47 21.84 -4.66
N ILE A 73 -18.87 21.16 -5.72
CA ILE A 73 -18.88 21.68 -7.09
C ILE A 73 -20.28 21.54 -7.67
N ARG A 74 -20.67 22.48 -8.53
CA ARG A 74 -21.88 22.35 -9.35
C ARG A 74 -21.52 21.68 -10.66
N VAL A 75 -22.32 20.70 -11.06
CA VAL A 75 -22.19 19.93 -12.30
C VAL A 75 -23.58 19.89 -12.92
N ASP A 76 -23.65 19.96 -14.24
CA ASP A 76 -24.91 19.88 -14.97
C ASP A 76 -25.61 18.54 -14.74
N GLU A 77 -26.95 18.56 -14.83
CA GLU A 77 -27.81 17.43 -14.50
C GLU A 77 -27.58 16.23 -15.44
N ASP A 78 -27.46 16.47 -16.73
CA ASP A 78 -27.18 15.46 -17.75
C ASP A 78 -25.84 14.76 -17.51
N VAL A 79 -24.81 15.52 -17.13
CA VAL A 79 -23.49 14.99 -16.82
C VAL A 79 -23.55 14.11 -15.58
N ILE A 80 -24.20 14.56 -14.49
CA ILE A 80 -24.24 13.76 -13.26
C ILE A 80 -25.07 12.50 -13.42
N ASP A 81 -26.15 12.55 -14.20
CA ASP A 81 -27.00 11.40 -14.47
C ASP A 81 -26.31 10.37 -15.37
N PHE A 82 -25.55 10.82 -16.38
CA PHE A 82 -24.68 9.94 -17.15
C PHE A 82 -23.73 9.17 -16.21
N PHE A 83 -23.02 9.85 -15.32
CA PHE A 83 -22.08 9.18 -14.41
C PHE A 83 -22.81 8.30 -13.38
N LYS A 84 -23.98 8.68 -12.87
CA LYS A 84 -24.76 7.83 -11.96
C LYS A 84 -25.25 6.55 -12.64
N SER A 85 -25.62 6.60 -13.92
CA SER A 85 -26.09 5.42 -14.67
C SER A 85 -25.04 4.30 -14.75
N THR A 86 -23.75 4.65 -14.68
CA THR A 86 -22.63 3.69 -14.65
C THR A 86 -22.45 2.96 -13.31
N GLY A 87 -23.32 3.20 -12.33
CA GLY A 87 -23.39 2.46 -11.06
C GLY A 87 -22.52 3.02 -9.93
N LYS A 88 -22.21 2.17 -8.94
CA LYS A 88 -21.40 2.56 -7.77
C LYS A 88 -20.04 3.12 -8.20
N GLY A 89 -19.58 4.16 -7.49
CA GLY A 89 -18.27 4.78 -7.75
C GLY A 89 -18.26 5.89 -8.80
N TYR A 90 -19.42 6.42 -9.18
CA TYR A 90 -19.53 7.50 -10.17
C TYR A 90 -18.63 8.72 -9.87
N GLN A 91 -18.50 9.12 -8.59
CA GLN A 91 -17.59 10.19 -8.16
C GLN A 91 -16.11 9.87 -8.47
N THR A 92 -15.70 8.61 -8.33
CA THR A 92 -14.33 8.17 -8.66
C THR A 92 -14.08 8.25 -10.16
N ARG A 93 -15.08 7.93 -10.98
CA ARG A 93 -15.01 8.07 -12.44
C ARG A 93 -14.94 9.53 -12.88
N ILE A 94 -15.75 10.42 -12.29
CA ILE A 94 -15.65 11.87 -12.52
C ILE A 94 -14.23 12.35 -12.24
N ASN A 95 -13.65 11.97 -11.10
CA ASN A 95 -12.29 12.35 -10.74
C ASN A 95 -11.24 11.80 -11.73
N ALA A 96 -11.42 10.59 -12.27
CA ALA A 96 -10.52 10.02 -13.28
C ALA A 96 -10.54 10.83 -14.59
N VAL A 97 -11.72 11.25 -15.04
CA VAL A 97 -11.87 12.10 -16.24
C VAL A 97 -11.19 13.46 -16.03
N LEU A 98 -11.42 14.10 -14.88
CA LEU A 98 -10.74 15.37 -14.54
C LEU A 98 -9.22 15.23 -14.51
N LYS A 99 -8.70 14.14 -13.94
CA LYS A 99 -7.25 13.84 -13.95
C LYS A 99 -6.70 13.71 -15.36
N HIS A 100 -7.42 12.99 -16.24
CA HIS A 100 -7.01 12.82 -17.64
C HIS A 100 -6.95 14.17 -18.36
N TYR A 101 -8.00 14.99 -18.22
CA TYR A 101 -8.03 16.34 -18.81
C TYR A 101 -6.85 17.20 -18.35
N VAL A 102 -6.56 17.23 -17.03
CA VAL A 102 -5.43 17.98 -16.49
C VAL A 102 -4.09 17.49 -17.07
N ARG A 103 -3.91 16.17 -17.21
CA ARG A 103 -2.70 15.58 -17.79
C ARG A 103 -2.48 16.03 -19.24
N GLU A 104 -3.52 15.96 -20.06
CA GLU A 104 -3.45 16.38 -21.46
C GLU A 104 -3.17 17.87 -21.60
N GLN A 105 -3.82 18.72 -20.80
CA GLN A 105 -3.56 20.17 -20.79
C GLN A 105 -2.12 20.51 -20.39
N LYS A 106 -1.52 19.78 -19.45
CA LYS A 106 -0.12 19.96 -19.08
C LYS A 106 0.84 19.52 -20.18
N ARG A 107 0.48 18.49 -20.96
CA ARG A 107 1.27 18.00 -22.09
C ARG A 107 1.32 19.01 -23.23
N GLN A 108 0.20 19.68 -23.54
CA GLN A 108 0.14 20.66 -24.62
C GLN A 108 0.83 22.00 -24.32
N LYS A 109 1.04 22.32 -23.04
CA LYS A 109 1.73 23.55 -22.60
C LYS A 109 3.26 23.41 -22.52
N LYS A 110 3.80 22.25 -22.87
CA LYS A 110 5.22 21.92 -22.77
C LYS A 110 5.79 21.75 -24.16
#